data_AF-A0A9P1G7Q5-F1
#
_entry.id   AF-A0A9P1G7Q5-F1
#
_cell.length_a   1.000
_cell.length_b   1.000
_cell.length_c   1.000
_cell.angle_alpha   90.00
_cell.angle_beta   90.00
_cell.angle_gamma   90.00
#
_symmetry.space_group_name_H-M   'P 1'
#
loop_
_entity.id
_entity.type
_entity.pdbx_description
1 polymer ?
#
loop_
_entity_poly.entity_id
_entity_poly.type
_entity_poly.pdbx_seq_one_letter_code
_entity_poly.pdbx_strand_id
1 'polypeptide(L)'
;QDTIAELQSKAAGLSVRRQALRKVLAQHTAVLELLELPQLLDACVRNQMYEESLELLAFCNSLLQAHEARGEEIAVLSGIKEQVAVQRANLKDALASQLKTDIHLPACVRIVGFLRRVQRHSEDELRQLFIEHRSKFLESHKQQVELLRHSRGSVGTALRNAADLLRTHVYDIGTQYKALFPQDDGPLSVWLNSQVMWLVSLLRHHVLPPSTAAAKASQGSAKIDAAQLTTVLRQCVHASSTLKRLGGHFFGAVASIFEARMEQHCRDMLDAALLNFHSELGRYDWVPSTAMAGSAPESGWLHPQALELTRHRPLAVLANDIVQVFNELRQCTLYGLRVAVVTHCYECSMASLNLLRSVLAQNLRPGSPQTAEFHKLCRNFADILMPLVAAHLEALFGAAARLDVDGIVASMVPDLIEDIQPVEAEPVVAEHAAALPDTEPAATELGVEQSPAEIGVPAAEAP
;
A
#
# COMPACT_ATOMS: atom_id res chain seq x y z
N GLN A 1 53.18 2.77 90.47
CA GLN A 1 51.81 2.24 90.33
C GLN A 1 51.26 2.62 88.95
N ASP A 2 51.49 3.84 88.47
CA ASP A 2 51.06 4.30 87.14
C ASP A 2 51.58 3.48 85.96
N THR A 3 52.84 3.03 86.00
CA THR A 3 53.44 2.18 84.96
C THR A 3 52.80 0.79 84.85
N ILE A 4 52.29 0.24 85.95
CA ILE A 4 51.60 -1.07 85.96
C ILE A 4 50.19 -0.93 85.41
N ALA A 5 49.49 0.16 85.74
CA ALA A 5 48.17 0.47 85.21
C ALA A 5 48.21 0.73 83.68
N GLU A 6 49.24 1.42 83.20
CA GLU A 6 49.44 1.66 81.77
C GLU A 6 49.73 0.36 81.00
N LEU A 7 50.49 -0.56 81.59
CA LEU A 7 50.81 -1.86 81.00
C LEU A 7 49.59 -2.79 81.00
N GLN A 8 48.76 -2.77 82.05
CA GLN A 8 47.48 -3.48 82.10
C GLN A 8 46.48 -2.95 81.07
N SER A 9 46.40 -1.64 80.87
CA SER A 9 45.59 -1.02 79.81
C SER A 9 46.04 -1.47 78.41
N LYS A 10 47.36 -1.43 78.15
CA LYS A 10 47.93 -1.92 76.87
C LYS A 10 47.72 -3.42 76.67
N ALA A 11 47.85 -4.24 77.72
CA ALA A 11 47.61 -5.68 77.66
C ALA A 11 46.14 -6.01 77.43
N ALA A 12 45.21 -5.28 78.07
CA ALA A 12 43.78 -5.42 77.83
C ALA A 12 43.43 -5.06 76.38
N GLY A 13 43.95 -3.94 75.85
CA GLY A 13 43.81 -3.56 74.45
C GLY A 13 44.37 -4.59 73.47
N LEU A 14 45.51 -5.21 73.79
CA LEU A 14 46.09 -6.29 72.99
C LEU A 14 45.22 -7.56 73.00
N SER A 15 44.60 -7.88 74.14
CA SER A 15 43.70 -9.04 74.26
C SER A 15 42.43 -8.86 73.44
N VAL A 16 41.82 -7.66 73.48
CA VAL A 16 40.65 -7.29 72.69
C VAL A 16 40.97 -7.37 71.20
N ARG A 17 42.14 -6.83 70.79
CA ARG A 17 42.59 -6.89 69.40
C ARG A 17 42.85 -8.32 68.92
N ARG A 18 43.46 -9.19 69.75
CA ARG A 18 43.63 -10.61 69.43
C ARG A 18 42.29 -11.34 69.33
N GLN A 19 41.33 -11.02 70.18
CA GLN A 19 40.00 -11.63 70.15
C GLN A 19 39.23 -11.20 68.89
N ALA A 20 39.33 -9.93 68.49
CA ALA A 20 38.80 -9.43 67.23
C ALA A 20 39.45 -10.13 66.02
N LEU A 21 40.79 -10.22 65.98
CA LEU A 21 41.51 -10.91 64.90
C LEU A 21 41.15 -12.40 64.80
N ARG A 22 40.99 -13.10 65.94
CA ARG A 22 40.53 -14.50 65.95
C ARG A 22 39.11 -14.64 65.41
N LYS A 23 38.21 -13.71 65.73
CA LYS A 23 36.85 -13.69 65.16
C LYS A 23 36.87 -13.47 63.64
N VAL A 24 37.65 -12.50 63.17
CA VAL A 24 37.82 -12.26 61.72
C VAL A 24 38.40 -13.48 61.04
N LEU A 25 39.43 -14.11 61.60
CA LEU A 25 40.04 -15.31 61.01
C LEU A 25 39.07 -16.50 60.98
N ALA A 26 38.22 -16.64 62.01
CA ALA A 26 37.19 -17.67 62.04
C ALA A 26 36.05 -17.43 61.03
N GLN A 27 35.75 -16.17 60.70
CA GLN A 27 34.67 -15.79 59.76
C GLN A 27 35.19 -15.35 58.38
N HIS A 28 36.50 -15.49 58.13
CA HIS A 28 37.16 -14.95 56.94
C HIS A 28 36.51 -15.43 55.64
N THR A 29 36.16 -16.71 55.54
CA THR A 29 35.53 -17.29 54.35
C THR A 29 34.19 -16.60 54.03
N ALA A 30 33.33 -16.42 55.03
CA ALA A 30 32.03 -15.77 54.84
C ALA A 30 32.17 -14.29 54.44
N VAL A 31 33.19 -13.60 54.98
CA VAL A 31 33.50 -12.22 54.58
C VAL A 31 33.97 -12.15 53.13
N LEU A 32 34.78 -13.13 52.71
CA LEU A 32 35.30 -13.21 51.35
C LEU A 32 34.18 -13.50 50.35
N GLU A 33 33.32 -14.48 50.63
CA GLU A 33 32.12 -14.77 49.82
C GLU A 33 31.23 -13.53 49.64
N LEU A 34 31.05 -12.74 50.71
CA LEU A 34 30.28 -11.51 50.66
C LEU A 34 30.90 -10.44 49.75
N LEU A 35 32.24 -10.34 49.75
CA LEU A 35 33.00 -9.43 48.89
C LEU A 35 33.01 -9.88 47.43
N GLU A 36 32.84 -11.17 47.16
CA GLU A 36 32.78 -11.74 45.81
C GLU A 36 31.39 -11.63 45.15
N LEU A 37 30.32 -11.40 45.92
CA LEU A 37 28.95 -11.29 45.40
C LEU A 37 28.79 -10.34 44.18
N PRO A 38 29.37 -9.12 44.18
CA PRO A 38 29.26 -8.23 43.03
C PRO A 38 29.99 -8.77 41.78
N GLN A 39 31.10 -9.48 41.97
CA GLN A 39 31.88 -10.10 40.88
C GLN A 39 31.16 -11.32 40.31
N LEU A 40 30.53 -12.12 41.17
CA LEU A 40 29.68 -13.22 40.77
C LEU A 40 28.47 -12.70 39.96
N LEU A 41 27.83 -11.63 40.45
CA LEU A 41 26.71 -11.00 39.75
C LEU A 41 27.14 -10.45 38.37
N ASP A 42 28.29 -9.80 38.26
CA ASP A 42 28.87 -9.35 36.98
C ASP A 42 29.09 -10.53 36.02
N ALA A 43 29.65 -11.64 36.51
CA ALA A 43 29.84 -12.85 35.71
C ALA A 43 28.50 -13.46 35.23
N CYS A 44 27.49 -13.52 36.10
CA CYS A 44 26.15 -14.00 35.73
C CYS A 44 25.51 -13.12 34.64
N VAL A 45 25.60 -11.79 34.77
CA VAL A 45 25.07 -10.85 33.79
C VAL A 45 25.76 -11.01 32.43
N ARG A 46 27.10 -11.11 32.41
CA ARG A 46 27.87 -11.32 31.17
C ARG A 46 27.55 -12.65 30.49
N ASN A 47 27.29 -13.69 31.28
CA ASN A 47 26.94 -15.02 30.78
C ASN A 47 25.45 -15.20 30.45
N GLN A 48 24.64 -14.12 30.52
CA GLN A 48 23.20 -14.13 30.24
C GLN A 48 22.40 -15.04 31.19
N MET A 49 22.95 -15.34 32.36
CA MET A 49 22.31 -16.11 33.44
C MET A 49 21.40 -15.18 34.25
N TYR A 50 20.31 -14.73 33.62
CA TYR A 50 19.46 -13.65 34.16
C TYR A 50 18.61 -14.07 35.36
N GLU A 51 18.20 -15.33 35.44
CA GLU A 51 17.42 -15.84 36.56
C GLU A 51 18.29 -15.89 37.83
N GLU A 52 19.50 -16.42 37.71
CA GLU A 52 20.50 -16.48 38.76
C GLU A 52 20.93 -15.08 39.19
N SER A 53 21.09 -14.16 38.22
CA SER A 53 21.39 -12.75 38.50
C SER A 53 20.29 -12.08 39.34
N LEU A 54 19.02 -12.40 39.07
CA LEU A 54 17.87 -11.88 39.81
C LEU A 54 17.80 -12.45 41.24
N GLU A 55 18.11 -13.72 41.42
CA GLU A 55 18.20 -14.37 42.73
C GLU A 55 19.32 -13.76 43.57
N LEU A 56 20.50 -13.59 42.99
CA LEU A 56 21.64 -12.92 43.62
C LEU A 56 21.31 -11.48 44.02
N LEU A 57 20.60 -10.73 43.17
CA LEU A 57 20.12 -9.39 43.50
C LEU A 57 19.13 -9.38 44.66
N ALA A 58 18.18 -10.32 44.69
CA ALA A 58 17.21 -10.44 45.78
C ALA A 58 17.91 -10.79 47.11
N PHE A 59 18.89 -11.68 47.07
CA PHE A 59 19.73 -12.03 48.21
C PHE A 59 20.52 -10.82 48.72
N CYS A 60 21.24 -10.11 47.84
CA CYS A 60 22.02 -8.93 48.20
C CYS A 60 21.12 -7.84 48.81
N ASN A 61 19.94 -7.59 48.24
CA ASN A 61 19.00 -6.60 48.79
C ASN A 61 18.49 -6.99 50.18
N SER A 62 18.15 -8.27 50.38
CA SER A 62 17.68 -8.77 51.69
C SER A 62 18.77 -8.66 52.75
N LEU A 63 20.02 -8.95 52.38
CA LEU A 63 21.18 -8.81 53.25
C LEU A 63 21.40 -7.35 53.62
N LEU A 64 21.46 -6.45 52.64
CA LEU A 64 21.66 -5.01 52.86
C LEU A 64 20.54 -4.41 53.73
N GLN A 65 19.27 -4.77 53.47
CA GLN A 65 18.14 -4.29 54.26
C GLN A 65 18.18 -4.79 55.71
N ALA A 66 18.59 -6.05 55.94
CA ALA A 66 18.75 -6.61 57.27
C ALA A 66 19.90 -5.96 58.07
N HIS A 67 20.89 -5.39 57.39
CA HIS A 67 21.98 -4.62 58.01
C HIS A 67 21.58 -3.17 58.28
N GLU A 68 20.89 -2.51 57.34
CA GLU A 68 20.34 -1.16 57.54
C GLU A 68 19.37 -1.11 58.73
N ALA A 69 18.53 -2.14 58.90
CA ALA A 69 17.61 -2.24 60.04
C ALA A 69 18.31 -2.34 61.42
N ARG A 70 19.58 -2.75 61.45
CA ARG A 70 20.39 -2.82 62.67
C ARG A 70 21.08 -1.51 63.03
N GLY A 71 21.04 -0.50 62.15
CA GLY A 71 21.55 0.85 62.42
C GLY A 71 23.08 0.97 62.46
N GLU A 72 23.81 -0.05 62.01
CA GLU A 72 25.28 -0.04 61.96
C GLU A 72 25.76 0.32 60.55
N GLU A 73 26.41 1.48 60.40
CA GLU A 73 26.94 1.93 59.12
C GLU A 73 28.34 1.33 58.87
N ILE A 74 28.38 0.24 58.10
CA ILE A 74 29.62 -0.47 57.74
C ILE A 74 30.06 -0.02 56.34
N ALA A 75 31.19 0.68 56.25
CA ALA A 75 31.70 1.23 54.98
C ALA A 75 31.86 0.18 53.86
N VAL A 76 32.26 -1.05 54.20
CA VAL A 76 32.39 -2.16 53.24
C VAL A 76 31.04 -2.54 52.63
N LEU A 77 29.97 -2.58 53.43
CA LEU A 77 28.62 -2.87 52.94
C LEU A 77 28.09 -1.74 52.05
N SER A 78 28.45 -0.49 52.34
CA SER A 78 28.15 0.65 51.46
C SER A 78 28.82 0.49 50.10
N GLY A 79 30.09 0.08 50.07
CA GLY A 79 30.81 -0.21 48.82
C GLY A 79 30.16 -1.36 48.03
N ILE A 80 29.76 -2.44 48.69
CA ILE A 80 29.03 -3.55 48.06
C ILE A 80 27.69 -3.07 47.51
N LYS A 81 26.94 -2.24 48.26
CA LYS A 81 25.67 -1.66 47.80
C LYS A 81 25.83 -0.86 46.51
N GLU A 82 26.86 -0.03 46.42
CA GLU A 82 27.17 0.72 45.20
C GLU A 82 27.53 -0.20 44.02
N GLN A 83 28.38 -1.20 44.25
CA GLN A 83 28.76 -2.16 43.22
C GLN A 83 27.56 -2.99 42.73
N VAL A 84 26.69 -3.45 43.64
CA VAL A 84 25.46 -4.16 43.30
C VAL A 84 24.50 -3.26 42.52
N ALA A 85 24.43 -1.96 42.85
CA ALA A 85 23.62 -1.00 42.10
C ALA A 85 24.13 -0.82 40.65
N VAL A 86 25.46 -0.78 40.45
CA VAL A 86 26.07 -0.76 39.12
C VAL A 86 25.72 -2.04 38.35
N GLN A 87 25.86 -3.22 38.97
CA GLN A 87 25.54 -4.48 38.30
C GLN A 87 24.06 -4.63 37.98
N ARG A 88 23.18 -4.10 38.83
CA ARG A 88 21.75 -4.00 38.55
C ARG A 88 21.46 -3.12 37.33
N ALA A 89 22.17 -2.01 37.18
CA ALA A 89 22.06 -1.15 35.99
C ALA A 89 22.55 -1.87 34.73
N ASN A 90 23.69 -2.55 34.80
CA ASN A 90 24.23 -3.38 33.70
C ASN A 90 23.24 -4.47 33.27
N LEU A 91 22.62 -5.17 34.23
CA LEU A 91 21.60 -6.18 33.96
C LEU A 91 20.40 -5.58 33.22
N LYS A 92 19.91 -4.41 33.67
CA LYS A 92 18.82 -3.70 33.00
C LYS A 92 19.21 -3.35 31.56
N ASP A 93 20.39 -2.78 31.36
CA ASP A 93 20.83 -2.35 30.04
C ASP A 93 21.06 -3.54 29.10
N ALA A 94 21.55 -4.67 29.61
CA ALA A 94 21.66 -5.92 28.88
C ALA A 94 20.28 -6.44 28.44
N LEU A 95 19.29 -6.51 29.36
CA LEU A 95 17.91 -6.92 29.03
C LEU A 95 17.26 -5.97 28.03
N ALA A 96 17.41 -4.66 28.22
CA ALA A 96 16.87 -3.65 27.32
C ALA A 96 17.55 -3.70 25.94
N SER A 97 18.83 -4.08 25.87
CA SER A 97 19.53 -4.27 24.59
C SER A 97 18.93 -5.43 23.78
N GLN A 98 18.45 -6.50 24.43
CA GLN A 98 17.78 -7.61 23.73
C GLN A 98 16.45 -7.21 23.11
N LEU A 99 15.75 -6.22 23.69
CA LEU A 99 14.53 -5.68 23.06
C LEU A 99 14.81 -4.99 21.72
N LYS A 100 16.07 -4.62 21.42
CA LYS A 100 16.45 -3.98 20.15
C LYS A 100 16.72 -4.98 19.01
N THR A 101 16.71 -6.28 19.26
CA THR A 101 16.95 -7.31 18.23
C THR A 101 15.64 -7.89 17.72
N ASP A 102 15.69 -8.74 16.69
CA ASP A 102 14.50 -9.42 16.23
C ASP A 102 14.10 -10.53 17.23
N ILE A 103 13.00 -10.33 17.95
CA ILE A 103 12.55 -11.19 19.03
C ILE A 103 11.05 -11.46 18.93
N HIS A 104 10.68 -12.68 19.30
CA HIS A 104 9.31 -13.17 19.29
C HIS A 104 8.65 -12.97 20.66
N LEU A 105 7.31 -13.00 20.70
CA LEU A 105 6.51 -12.75 21.90
C LEU A 105 6.97 -13.52 23.16
N PRO A 106 7.29 -14.83 23.12
CA PRO A 106 7.74 -15.55 24.31
C PRO A 106 9.02 -14.97 24.92
N ALA A 107 9.95 -14.52 24.07
CA ALA A 107 11.17 -13.85 24.52
C ALA A 107 10.86 -12.48 25.13
N CYS A 108 9.97 -11.69 24.50
CA CYS A 108 9.52 -10.41 25.06
C CYS A 108 8.89 -10.56 26.44
N VAL A 109 8.03 -11.58 26.63
CA VAL A 109 7.40 -11.88 27.93
C VAL A 109 8.45 -12.19 28.99
N ARG A 110 9.45 -13.01 28.67
CA ARG A 110 10.55 -13.32 29.60
C ARG A 110 11.37 -12.07 29.94
N ILE A 111 11.80 -11.30 28.95
CA ILE A 111 12.63 -10.10 29.16
C ILE A 111 11.88 -9.05 29.99
N VAL A 112 10.62 -8.76 29.66
CA VAL A 112 9.80 -7.81 30.43
C VAL A 112 9.50 -8.35 31.84
N GLY A 113 9.30 -9.67 31.98
CA GLY A 113 9.20 -10.34 33.28
C GLY A 113 10.45 -10.16 34.13
N PHE A 114 11.64 -10.26 33.55
CA PHE A 114 12.89 -9.97 34.24
C PHE A 114 13.00 -8.49 34.59
N LEU A 115 12.70 -7.57 33.67
CA LEU A 115 12.73 -6.13 33.93
C LEU A 115 11.80 -5.72 35.09
N ARG A 116 10.60 -6.31 35.20
CA ARG A 116 9.69 -6.15 36.34
C ARG A 116 10.29 -6.57 37.69
N ARG A 117 11.22 -7.54 37.67
CA ARG A 117 11.91 -8.05 38.87
C ARG A 117 13.19 -7.26 39.18
N VAL A 118 13.93 -6.82 38.15
CA VAL A 118 15.17 -6.03 38.30
C VAL A 118 14.87 -4.67 38.89
N GLN A 119 13.85 -3.98 38.39
CA GLN A 119 13.45 -2.66 38.85
C GLN A 119 12.01 -2.73 39.32
N ARG A 120 11.69 -2.08 40.45
CA ARG A 120 10.29 -1.76 40.78
C ARG A 120 9.79 -0.66 39.84
N HIS A 121 9.94 -0.85 38.52
CA HIS A 121 9.44 0.06 37.51
C HIS A 121 7.94 0.20 37.70
N SER A 122 7.44 1.43 37.52
CA SER A 122 6.02 1.59 37.22
C SER A 122 5.72 0.87 35.90
N GLU A 123 4.50 0.35 35.75
CA GLU A 123 4.09 -0.27 34.49
C GLU A 123 4.20 0.73 33.31
N ASP A 124 4.07 2.04 33.57
CA ASP A 124 4.21 3.09 32.57
C ASP A 124 5.65 3.23 32.06
N GLU A 125 6.64 3.16 32.94
CA GLU A 125 8.06 3.15 32.55
C GLU A 125 8.41 1.94 31.69
N LEU A 126 7.87 0.75 32.01
CA LEU A 126 8.09 -0.45 31.22
C LEU A 126 7.48 -0.34 29.82
N ARG A 127 6.30 0.26 29.69
CA ARG A 127 5.67 0.52 28.39
C ARG A 127 6.52 1.46 27.54
N GLN A 128 7.00 2.56 28.13
CA GLN A 128 7.85 3.52 27.42
C GLN A 128 9.17 2.87 26.99
N LEU A 129 9.84 2.15 27.90
CA LEU A 129 11.08 1.42 27.60
C LEU A 129 10.87 0.40 26.50
N PHE A 130 9.78 -0.38 26.54
CA PHE A 130 9.45 -1.33 25.49
C PHE A 130 9.29 -0.64 24.13
N ILE A 131 8.44 0.39 24.04
CA ILE A 131 8.20 1.11 22.78
C ILE A 131 9.50 1.74 22.27
N GLU A 132 10.28 2.39 23.13
CA GLU A 132 11.53 3.04 22.73
C GLU A 132 12.54 2.05 22.15
N HIS A 133 12.75 0.91 22.81
CA HIS A 133 13.70 -0.09 22.36
C HIS A 133 13.24 -0.84 21.10
N ARG A 134 11.96 -1.18 21.01
CA ARG A 134 11.37 -1.74 19.77
C ARG A 134 11.37 -0.73 18.63
N SER A 135 11.25 0.56 18.92
CA SER A 135 11.37 1.63 17.92
C SER A 135 12.77 1.70 17.34
N LYS A 136 13.82 1.53 18.15
CA LYS A 136 15.22 1.50 17.67
C LYS A 136 15.47 0.33 16.69
N PHE A 137 14.87 -0.83 16.95
CA PHE A 137 14.89 -1.98 16.02
C PHE A 137 14.23 -1.62 14.67
N LEU A 138 13.04 -1.01 14.73
CA LEU A 138 12.32 -0.58 13.54
C LEU A 138 13.06 0.51 12.77
N GLU A 139 13.71 1.44 13.47
CA GLU A 139 14.44 2.56 12.85
C GLU A 139 15.62 2.07 11.99
N SER A 140 16.30 0.99 12.41
CA SER A 140 17.33 0.35 11.57
C SER A 140 16.78 -0.13 10.22
N HIS A 141 15.56 -0.69 10.21
CA HIS A 141 14.90 -1.12 8.97
C HIS A 141 14.43 0.07 8.12
N LYS A 142 13.95 1.14 8.76
CA LYS A 142 13.60 2.37 8.05
C LYS A 142 14.81 3.00 7.37
N GLN A 143 15.97 3.01 8.02
CA GLN A 143 17.22 3.49 7.42
C GLN A 143 17.58 2.70 6.15
N GLN A 144 17.35 1.39 6.13
CA GLN A 144 17.54 0.58 4.91
C GLN A 144 16.59 1.01 3.77
N VAL A 145 15.32 1.31 4.10
CA VAL A 145 14.35 1.86 3.14
C VAL A 145 14.78 3.24 2.62
N GLU A 146 15.29 4.10 3.51
CA GLU A 146 15.83 5.40 3.13
C GLU A 146 17.04 5.25 2.20
N LEU A 147 17.97 4.33 2.49
CA LEU A 147 19.12 4.08 1.61
C LEU A 147 18.68 3.59 0.23
N LEU A 148 17.72 2.67 0.17
CA LEU A 148 17.14 2.20 -1.09
C LEU A 148 16.50 3.36 -1.86
N ARG A 149 15.72 4.23 -1.19
CA ARG A 149 15.09 5.39 -1.84
C ARG A 149 16.06 6.27 -2.62
N HIS A 150 17.29 6.47 -2.12
CA HIS A 150 18.28 7.33 -2.78
C HIS A 150 18.93 6.65 -4.00
N SER A 151 18.71 5.35 -4.22
CA SER A 151 19.21 4.61 -5.37
C SER A 151 18.28 4.76 -6.59
N ARG A 152 18.88 5.01 -7.76
CA ARG A 152 18.14 5.26 -9.02
C ARG A 152 17.24 4.07 -9.38
N GLY A 153 15.99 4.36 -9.71
CA GLY A 153 15.02 3.35 -10.18
C GLY A 153 14.46 2.41 -9.10
N SER A 154 14.78 2.64 -7.83
CA SER A 154 14.34 1.77 -6.72
C SER A 154 13.33 2.41 -5.77
N VAL A 155 12.78 3.57 -6.13
CA VAL A 155 11.77 4.27 -5.32
C VAL A 155 10.53 3.39 -5.11
N GLY A 156 10.03 2.73 -6.17
CA GLY A 156 8.88 1.83 -6.06
C GLY A 156 9.13 0.65 -5.10
N THR A 157 10.32 0.06 -5.12
CA THR A 157 10.68 -1.03 -4.19
C THR A 157 10.86 -0.53 -2.76
N ALA A 158 11.42 0.66 -2.57
CA ALA A 158 11.52 1.29 -1.26
C ALA A 158 10.13 1.57 -0.65
N LEU A 159 9.18 2.11 -1.43
CA LEU A 159 7.81 2.36 -0.96
C LEU A 159 7.07 1.06 -0.63
N ARG A 160 7.26 0.01 -1.44
CA ARG A 160 6.74 -1.33 -1.12
C ARG A 160 7.29 -1.84 0.21
N ASN A 161 8.61 -1.77 0.38
CA ASN A 161 9.25 -2.22 1.62
C ASN A 161 8.76 -1.40 2.82
N ALA A 162 8.53 -0.10 2.66
CA ALA A 162 7.95 0.75 3.71
C ALA A 162 6.56 0.26 4.16
N ALA A 163 5.68 -0.09 3.22
CA ALA A 163 4.37 -0.66 3.53
C ALA A 163 4.49 -2.05 4.18
N ASP A 164 5.42 -2.87 3.71
CA ASP A 164 5.71 -4.19 4.30
C ASP A 164 6.22 -4.07 5.75
N LEU A 165 7.06 -3.09 6.08
CA LEU A 165 7.50 -2.84 7.47
C LEU A 165 6.32 -2.59 8.42
N LEU A 166 5.31 -1.85 7.96
CA LEU A 166 4.09 -1.61 8.74
C LEU A 166 3.29 -2.91 8.94
N ARG A 167 3.26 -3.75 7.92
CA ARG A 167 2.53 -5.01 7.94
C ARG A 167 3.20 -6.07 8.82
N THR A 168 4.52 -6.15 8.83
CA THR A 168 5.27 -7.16 9.59
C THR A 168 5.68 -6.59 10.94
N HIS A 169 6.75 -5.80 10.99
CA HIS A 169 7.39 -5.41 12.25
C HIS A 169 6.53 -4.49 13.10
N VAL A 170 5.81 -3.51 12.51
CA VAL A 170 4.94 -2.63 13.30
C VAL A 170 3.76 -3.41 13.88
N TYR A 171 3.17 -4.30 13.10
CA TYR A 171 2.12 -5.19 13.57
C TYR A 171 2.62 -6.14 14.68
N ASP A 172 3.80 -6.76 14.50
CA ASP A 172 4.38 -7.66 15.49
C ASP A 172 4.69 -6.93 16.80
N ILE A 173 5.29 -5.74 16.73
CA ILE A 173 5.53 -4.91 17.93
C ILE A 173 4.20 -4.53 18.60
N GLY A 174 3.18 -4.18 17.82
CA GLY A 174 1.87 -3.84 18.36
C GLY A 174 1.16 -5.02 19.02
N THR A 175 1.23 -6.21 18.43
CA THR A 175 0.67 -7.43 19.05
C THR A 175 1.44 -7.82 20.31
N GLN A 176 2.78 -7.69 20.30
CA GLN A 176 3.61 -7.90 21.48
C GLN A 176 3.24 -6.92 22.60
N TYR A 177 3.05 -5.64 22.28
CA TYR A 177 2.63 -4.64 23.24
C TYR A 177 1.27 -5.00 23.87
N LYS A 178 0.26 -5.32 23.06
CA LYS A 178 -1.07 -5.68 23.56
C LYS A 178 -1.04 -6.93 24.46
N ALA A 179 -0.17 -7.89 24.15
CA ALA A 179 0.01 -9.08 24.99
C ALA A 179 0.70 -8.77 26.34
N LEU A 180 1.62 -7.81 26.36
CA LEU A 180 2.39 -7.44 27.55
C LEU A 180 1.68 -6.43 28.46
N PHE A 181 0.88 -5.54 27.86
CA PHE A 181 0.28 -4.36 28.49
C PHE A 181 -1.19 -4.19 28.06
N PRO A 182 -2.11 -5.09 28.44
CA PRO A 182 -3.49 -5.09 27.94
C PRO A 182 -4.37 -3.95 28.46
N GLN A 183 -3.91 -3.17 29.46
CA GLN A 183 -4.72 -2.20 30.17
C GLN A 183 -4.77 -0.82 29.51
N ASP A 184 -3.76 -0.46 28.71
CA ASP A 184 -3.62 0.89 28.16
C ASP A 184 -3.10 0.84 26.72
N ASP A 185 -3.98 1.16 25.77
CA ASP A 185 -3.67 1.24 24.34
C ASP A 185 -3.19 2.65 23.91
N GLY A 186 -3.16 3.63 24.82
CA GLY A 186 -2.81 5.03 24.52
C GLY A 186 -1.40 5.19 23.92
N PRO A 187 -0.33 4.74 24.60
CA PRO A 187 1.03 4.85 24.09
C PRO A 187 1.23 4.10 22.77
N LEU A 188 0.59 2.93 22.62
CA LEU A 188 0.60 2.16 21.38
C LEU A 188 -0.06 2.94 20.23
N SER A 189 -1.19 3.59 20.49
CA SER A 189 -1.92 4.37 19.47
C SER A 189 -1.10 5.55 18.95
N VAL A 190 -0.46 6.29 19.85
CA VAL A 190 0.46 7.39 19.49
C VAL A 190 1.63 6.87 18.66
N TRP A 191 2.21 5.76 19.08
CA TRP A 191 3.32 5.14 18.36
C TRP A 191 2.91 4.64 16.97
N LEU A 192 1.79 3.90 16.84
CA LEU A 192 1.26 3.43 15.57
C LEU A 192 0.99 4.58 14.61
N ASN A 193 0.39 5.67 15.10
CA ASN A 193 0.15 6.87 14.32
C ASN A 193 1.45 7.45 13.75
N SER A 194 2.53 7.50 14.54
CA SER A 194 3.83 7.99 14.05
C SER A 194 4.40 7.11 12.92
N GLN A 195 4.21 5.79 12.97
CA GLN A 195 4.67 4.88 11.92
C GLN A 195 3.87 5.03 10.63
N VAL A 196 2.55 5.20 10.76
CA VAL A 196 1.66 5.48 9.63
C VAL A 196 2.00 6.83 8.99
N MET A 197 2.21 7.86 9.80
CA MET A 197 2.56 9.19 9.31
C MET A 197 3.90 9.22 8.56
N TRP A 198 4.87 8.40 8.98
CA TRP A 198 6.10 8.19 8.23
C TRP A 198 5.83 7.63 6.83
N LEU A 199 5.04 6.55 6.69
CA LEU A 199 4.66 6.00 5.38
C LEU A 199 3.89 7.02 4.53
N VAL A 200 2.93 7.73 5.12
CA VAL A 200 2.14 8.75 4.42
C VAL A 200 3.04 9.88 3.90
N SER A 201 4.02 10.32 4.69
CA SER A 201 5.00 11.33 4.27
C SER A 201 5.84 10.85 3.08
N LEU A 202 6.32 9.61 3.12
CA LEU A 202 7.02 8.97 2.00
C LEU A 202 6.19 8.98 0.72
N LEU A 203 4.93 8.51 0.81
CA LEU A 203 4.04 8.42 -0.32
C LEU A 203 3.75 9.80 -0.90
N ARG A 204 3.48 10.80 -0.06
CA ARG A 204 3.29 12.18 -0.53
C ARG A 204 4.51 12.72 -1.28
N HIS A 205 5.72 12.40 -0.83
CA HIS A 205 6.92 12.92 -1.46
C HIS A 205 7.21 12.31 -2.85
N HIS A 206 6.87 11.04 -3.06
CA HIS A 206 7.23 10.29 -4.27
C HIS A 206 6.08 9.98 -5.22
N VAL A 207 4.85 9.92 -4.71
CA VAL A 207 3.65 9.60 -5.48
C VAL A 207 2.94 10.86 -5.93
N LEU A 208 2.87 11.91 -5.09
CA LEU A 208 2.22 13.15 -5.52
C LEU A 208 3.11 13.88 -6.53
N PRO A 209 2.48 14.47 -7.56
CA PRO A 209 3.16 15.34 -8.49
C PRO A 209 3.74 16.57 -7.77
N PRO A 210 4.93 17.04 -8.16
CA PRO A 210 5.55 18.20 -7.54
C PRO A 210 4.71 19.45 -7.80
N SER A 211 4.12 20.00 -6.74
CA SER A 211 3.24 21.17 -6.78
C SER A 211 3.95 22.48 -7.16
N THR A 212 5.29 22.52 -7.14
CA THR A 212 6.07 23.74 -7.40
C THR A 212 7.18 23.51 -8.44
N ALA A 213 7.54 24.56 -9.17
CA ALA A 213 8.64 24.50 -10.15
C ALA A 213 9.99 24.10 -9.51
N ALA A 214 10.21 24.47 -8.25
CA ALA A 214 11.38 24.05 -7.47
C ALA A 214 11.36 22.54 -7.15
N ALA A 215 10.19 21.96 -6.87
CA ALA A 215 10.02 20.52 -6.65
C ALA A 215 10.16 19.69 -7.95
N LYS A 216 9.81 20.29 -9.11
CA LYS A 216 10.08 19.69 -10.43
C LYS A 216 11.58 19.59 -10.74
N ALA A 217 12.39 20.51 -10.23
CA ALA A 217 13.84 20.51 -10.43
C ALA A 217 14.60 19.57 -9.47
N SER A 218 14.04 19.27 -8.29
CA SER A 218 14.65 18.36 -7.30
C SER A 218 14.24 16.89 -7.46
N GLN A 219 13.04 16.61 -8.00
CA GLN A 219 12.63 15.25 -8.37
C GLN A 219 13.31 14.83 -9.67
N GLY A 220 14.51 14.27 -9.55
CA GLY A 220 15.17 13.59 -10.66
C GLY A 220 14.35 12.39 -11.15
N SER A 221 13.54 12.59 -12.18
CA SER A 221 13.14 11.65 -13.26
C SER A 221 12.56 10.25 -12.92
N ALA A 222 12.52 9.79 -11.67
CA ALA A 222 11.94 8.48 -11.35
C ALA A 222 10.42 8.58 -11.21
N LYS A 223 9.71 8.82 -12.32
CA LYS A 223 8.26 8.67 -12.37
C LYS A 223 7.93 7.20 -12.09
N ILE A 224 7.19 6.95 -11.01
CA ILE A 224 6.57 5.64 -10.76
C ILE A 224 5.55 5.41 -11.88
N ASP A 225 5.66 4.29 -12.59
CA ASP A 225 4.70 3.88 -13.60
C ASP A 225 3.39 3.38 -12.96
N ALA A 226 2.33 3.23 -13.76
CA ALA A 226 1.03 2.77 -13.26
C ALA A 226 1.09 1.37 -12.63
N ALA A 227 1.95 0.49 -13.16
CA ALA A 227 2.12 -0.88 -12.67
C ALA A 227 2.79 -0.93 -11.28
N GLN A 228 3.86 -0.16 -11.07
CA GLN A 228 4.49 -0.01 -9.76
C GLN A 228 3.56 0.69 -8.78
N LEU A 229 2.83 1.72 -9.22
CA LEU A 229 1.85 2.41 -8.39
C LEU A 229 0.78 1.45 -7.85
N THR A 230 0.25 0.58 -8.72
CA THR A 230 -0.70 -0.48 -8.38
C THR A 230 -0.10 -1.46 -7.37
N THR A 231 1.16 -1.84 -7.55
CA THR A 231 1.86 -2.74 -6.64
C THR A 231 2.02 -2.12 -5.25
N VAL A 232 2.41 -0.85 -5.17
CA VAL A 232 2.54 -0.12 -3.89
C VAL A 232 1.16 0.05 -3.22
N LEU A 233 0.11 0.38 -3.98
CA LEU A 233 -1.25 0.49 -3.46
C LEU A 233 -1.70 -0.83 -2.83
N ARG A 234 -1.52 -1.96 -3.53
CA ARG A 234 -1.87 -3.29 -3.01
C ARG A 234 -1.19 -3.59 -1.67
N GLN A 235 0.07 -3.19 -1.54
CA GLN A 235 0.83 -3.38 -0.31
C GLN A 235 0.34 -2.49 0.82
N CYS A 236 -0.06 -1.25 0.51
CA CYS A 236 -0.72 -0.37 1.47
C CYS A 236 -2.08 -0.91 1.94
N VAL A 237 -2.88 -1.48 1.03
CA VAL A 237 -4.14 -2.16 1.37
C VAL A 237 -3.87 -3.31 2.34
N HIS A 238 -2.88 -4.14 2.04
CA HIS A 238 -2.55 -5.30 2.86
C HIS A 238 -2.04 -4.89 4.26
N ALA A 239 -1.17 -3.88 4.32
CA ALA A 239 -0.71 -3.28 5.58
C ALA A 239 -1.87 -2.70 6.39
N SER A 240 -2.80 -1.97 5.75
CA SER A 240 -3.96 -1.40 6.44
C SER A 240 -4.93 -2.47 6.94
N SER A 241 -5.15 -3.54 6.20
CA SER A 241 -5.98 -4.67 6.65
C SER A 241 -5.37 -5.35 7.88
N THR A 242 -4.04 -5.47 7.90
CA THR A 242 -3.30 -6.08 9.01
C THR A 242 -3.35 -5.20 10.27
N LEU A 243 -3.03 -3.90 10.13
CA LEU A 243 -3.05 -2.96 11.26
C LEU A 243 -4.46 -2.64 11.77
N LYS A 244 -5.52 -2.89 10.98
CA LYS A 244 -6.91 -2.81 11.46
C LYS A 244 -7.16 -3.70 12.68
N ARG A 245 -6.47 -4.85 12.79
CA ARG A 245 -6.55 -5.74 13.97
C ARG A 245 -6.03 -5.10 15.26
N LEU A 246 -5.19 -4.07 15.15
CA LEU A 246 -4.70 -3.26 16.27
C LEU A 246 -5.51 -1.97 16.46
N GLY A 247 -6.58 -1.76 15.67
CA GLY A 247 -7.39 -0.53 15.67
C GLY A 247 -6.87 0.56 14.72
N GLY A 248 -5.84 0.29 13.93
CA GLY A 248 -5.25 1.25 12.99
C GLY A 248 -5.99 1.32 11.66
N HIS A 249 -6.82 2.34 11.46
CA HIS A 249 -7.52 2.62 10.20
C HIS A 249 -6.84 3.77 9.45
N PHE A 250 -5.92 3.46 8.53
CA PHE A 250 -5.17 4.50 7.80
C PHE A 250 -5.34 4.49 6.28
N PHE A 251 -6.03 3.48 5.70
CA PHE A 251 -6.17 3.39 4.25
C PHE A 251 -6.77 4.66 3.63
N GLY A 252 -7.73 5.32 4.26
CA GLY A 252 -8.33 6.56 3.74
C GLY A 252 -7.31 7.67 3.50
N ALA A 253 -6.35 7.85 4.41
CA ALA A 253 -5.29 8.86 4.28
C ALA A 253 -4.28 8.53 3.16
N VAL A 254 -4.14 7.23 2.86
CA VAL A 254 -3.26 6.74 1.80
C VAL A 254 -3.97 6.78 0.44
N ALA A 255 -5.23 6.34 0.38
CA ALA A 255 -6.05 6.28 -0.83
C ALA A 255 -6.10 7.65 -1.54
N SER A 256 -6.30 8.74 -0.80
CA SER A 256 -6.36 10.10 -1.38
C SER A 256 -5.06 10.50 -2.13
N ILE A 257 -3.92 9.94 -1.75
CA ILE A 257 -2.63 10.20 -2.42
C ILE A 257 -2.58 9.51 -3.78
N PHE A 258 -3.03 8.26 -3.82
CA PHE A 258 -3.12 7.47 -5.05
C PHE A 258 -4.19 8.01 -5.99
N GLU A 259 -5.33 8.44 -5.45
CA GLU A 259 -6.39 9.12 -6.19
C GLU A 259 -5.86 10.39 -6.87
N ALA A 260 -5.26 11.31 -6.12
CA ALA A 260 -4.72 12.56 -6.70
C ALA A 260 -3.67 12.30 -7.81
N ARG A 261 -2.81 11.28 -7.64
CA ARG A 261 -1.83 10.93 -8.66
C ARG A 261 -2.48 10.33 -9.91
N MET A 262 -3.45 9.44 -9.73
CA MET A 262 -4.12 8.77 -10.85
C MET A 262 -5.04 9.72 -11.62
N GLU A 263 -5.72 10.63 -10.93
CA GLU A 263 -6.49 11.71 -11.54
C GLU A 263 -5.61 12.56 -12.46
N GLN A 264 -4.45 13.03 -11.97
CA GLN A 264 -3.53 13.79 -12.80
C GLN A 264 -2.99 12.97 -13.98
N HIS A 265 -2.68 11.69 -13.77
CA HIS A 265 -2.20 10.83 -14.87
C HIS A 265 -3.28 10.64 -15.95
N CYS A 266 -4.54 10.43 -15.55
CA CYS A 266 -5.68 10.35 -16.45
C CYS A 266 -5.84 11.63 -17.26
N ARG A 267 -5.77 12.78 -16.60
CA ARG A 267 -5.85 14.09 -17.25
C ARG A 267 -4.73 14.28 -18.27
N ASP A 268 -3.48 14.02 -17.88
CA ASP A 268 -2.31 14.15 -18.77
C ASP A 268 -2.46 13.25 -20.02
N MET A 269 -3.01 12.04 -19.87
CA MET A 269 -3.26 11.11 -20.98
C MET A 269 -4.39 11.58 -21.90
N LEU A 270 -5.48 12.12 -21.35
CA LEU A 270 -6.59 12.67 -22.14
C LEU A 270 -6.17 13.95 -22.89
N ASP A 271 -5.38 14.81 -22.26
CA ASP A 271 -4.80 16.00 -22.92
C ASP A 271 -3.87 15.59 -24.08
N ALA A 272 -3.08 14.54 -23.91
CA ALA A 272 -2.25 13.97 -24.98
C ALA A 272 -3.10 13.37 -26.11
N ALA A 273 -4.18 12.65 -25.78
CA ALA A 273 -5.13 12.11 -26.75
C ALA A 273 -5.77 13.21 -27.60
N LEU A 274 -6.17 14.32 -26.98
CA LEU A 274 -6.70 15.50 -27.68
C LEU A 274 -5.68 16.13 -28.62
N LEU A 275 -4.42 16.26 -28.17
CA LEU A 275 -3.35 16.82 -29.00
C LEU A 275 -3.05 15.92 -30.22
N ASN A 276 -3.02 14.60 -30.01
CA ASN A 276 -2.87 13.63 -31.09
C ASN A 276 -4.04 13.71 -32.07
N PHE A 277 -5.27 13.78 -31.56
CA PHE A 277 -6.47 13.92 -32.37
C PHE A 277 -6.45 15.20 -33.21
N HIS A 278 -6.08 16.33 -32.62
CA HIS A 278 -5.90 17.59 -33.34
C HIS A 278 -4.86 17.48 -34.46
N SER A 279 -3.71 16.85 -34.17
CA SER A 279 -2.65 16.66 -35.16
C SER A 279 -3.07 15.76 -36.31
N GLU A 280 -3.79 14.67 -36.03
CA GLU A 280 -4.31 13.75 -37.04
C GLU A 280 -5.42 14.40 -37.87
N LEU A 281 -6.34 15.18 -37.27
CA LEU A 281 -7.35 15.96 -38.00
C LEU A 281 -6.71 16.94 -39.00
N GLY A 282 -5.63 17.62 -38.60
CA GLY A 282 -4.93 18.56 -39.48
C GLY A 282 -4.19 17.91 -40.66
N ARG A 283 -3.92 16.61 -40.59
CA ARG A 283 -3.23 15.82 -41.64
C ARG A 283 -4.18 14.96 -42.47
N TYR A 284 -5.45 14.88 -42.11
CA TYR A 284 -6.38 13.92 -42.68
C TYR A 284 -7.02 14.43 -43.97
N ASP A 285 -6.86 13.67 -45.05
CA ASP A 285 -7.35 14.02 -46.40
C ASP A 285 -8.83 13.65 -46.66
N TRP A 286 -9.56 13.20 -45.63
CA TRP A 286 -10.97 12.75 -45.72
C TRP A 286 -11.20 11.57 -46.65
N VAL A 287 -10.18 10.73 -46.82
CA VAL A 287 -10.28 9.46 -47.53
C VAL A 287 -10.59 8.35 -46.52
N PRO A 288 -11.72 7.64 -46.64
CA PRO A 288 -12.05 6.55 -45.73
C PRO A 288 -11.05 5.40 -45.87
N SER A 289 -10.62 4.83 -44.75
CA SER A 289 -9.81 3.62 -44.77
C SER A 289 -10.65 2.42 -45.22
N THR A 290 -10.19 1.75 -46.27
CA THR A 290 -10.78 0.50 -46.78
C THR A 290 -10.05 -0.74 -46.28
N ALA A 291 -9.02 -0.58 -45.44
CA ALA A 291 -8.15 -1.67 -44.98
C ALA A 291 -8.90 -2.82 -44.30
N MET A 292 -10.00 -2.52 -43.61
CA MET A 292 -10.84 -3.50 -42.90
C MET A 292 -12.23 -3.68 -43.52
N ALA A 293 -12.54 -3.02 -44.64
CA ALA A 293 -13.86 -3.06 -45.27
C ALA A 293 -14.17 -4.42 -45.95
N GLY A 294 -13.15 -5.27 -46.15
CA GLY A 294 -13.27 -6.60 -46.75
C GLY A 294 -13.20 -7.77 -45.76
N SER A 295 -12.93 -7.54 -44.48
CA SER A 295 -12.98 -8.59 -43.46
C SER A 295 -14.41 -8.73 -42.95
N ALA A 296 -15.21 -9.60 -43.59
CA ALA A 296 -16.47 -10.03 -43.01
C ALA A 296 -16.20 -10.56 -41.58
N PRO A 297 -17.01 -10.21 -40.57
CA PRO A 297 -16.81 -10.67 -39.21
C PRO A 297 -17.31 -12.12 -39.08
N GLU A 298 -16.61 -13.07 -39.70
CA GLU A 298 -16.84 -14.50 -39.45
C GLU A 298 -16.32 -14.92 -38.06
N SER A 299 -15.53 -14.06 -37.42
CA SER A 299 -14.99 -14.24 -36.08
C SER A 299 -15.74 -13.33 -35.12
N GLY A 300 -16.57 -13.89 -34.24
CA GLY A 300 -17.39 -13.19 -33.23
C GLY A 300 -16.62 -12.44 -32.12
N TRP A 301 -15.47 -11.86 -32.44
CA TRP A 301 -14.58 -11.17 -31.50
C TRP A 301 -14.62 -9.64 -31.62
N LEU A 302 -15.15 -9.06 -32.72
CA LEU A 302 -15.28 -7.61 -32.91
C LEU A 302 -16.72 -7.24 -33.28
N HIS A 303 -17.33 -6.34 -32.50
CA HIS A 303 -18.67 -5.82 -32.79
C HIS A 303 -18.65 -5.06 -34.13
N PRO A 304 -19.60 -5.26 -35.06
CA PRO A 304 -19.60 -4.62 -36.39
C PRO A 304 -19.46 -3.09 -36.34
N GLN A 305 -20.04 -2.45 -35.33
CA GLN A 305 -19.94 -0.99 -35.14
C GLN A 305 -18.54 -0.54 -34.69
N ALA A 306 -17.74 -1.39 -34.03
CA ALA A 306 -16.37 -1.03 -33.66
C ALA A 306 -15.45 -0.91 -34.89
N LEU A 307 -15.78 -1.60 -35.99
CA LEU A 307 -15.06 -1.49 -37.25
C LEU A 307 -15.23 -0.10 -37.89
N GLU A 308 -16.41 0.51 -37.72
CA GLU A 308 -16.71 1.86 -38.25
C GLU A 308 -15.88 2.97 -37.57
N LEU A 309 -15.39 2.75 -36.34
CA LEU A 309 -14.42 3.66 -35.70
C LEU A 309 -13.08 3.70 -36.46
N THR A 310 -12.74 2.61 -37.18
CA THR A 310 -11.48 2.52 -37.95
C THR A 310 -11.58 3.17 -39.33
N ARG A 311 -12.78 3.54 -39.78
CA ARG A 311 -13.02 4.17 -41.09
C ARG A 311 -12.23 5.47 -41.23
N HIS A 312 -12.17 6.26 -40.16
CA HIS A 312 -11.47 7.53 -40.12
C HIS A 312 -10.33 7.48 -39.12
N ARG A 313 -9.10 7.62 -39.61
CA ARG A 313 -7.88 7.54 -38.80
C ARG A 313 -7.89 8.46 -37.58
N PRO A 314 -8.30 9.74 -37.64
CA PRO A 314 -8.34 10.60 -36.46
C PRO A 314 -9.24 10.04 -35.35
N LEU A 315 -10.43 9.54 -35.71
CA LEU A 315 -11.38 8.96 -34.75
C LEU A 315 -10.86 7.65 -34.15
N ALA A 316 -10.23 6.81 -34.97
CA ALA A 316 -9.60 5.57 -34.52
C ALA A 316 -8.48 5.82 -33.49
N VAL A 317 -7.62 6.82 -33.76
CA VAL A 317 -6.54 7.21 -32.84
C VAL A 317 -7.11 7.73 -31.52
N LEU A 318 -8.11 8.62 -31.57
CA LEU A 318 -8.76 9.14 -30.37
C LEU A 318 -9.40 8.02 -29.54
N ALA A 319 -10.12 7.10 -30.19
CA ALA A 319 -10.76 5.97 -29.52
C ALA A 319 -9.72 5.07 -28.83
N ASN A 320 -8.62 4.74 -29.50
CA ASN A 320 -7.55 3.94 -28.95
C ASN A 320 -6.86 4.63 -27.76
N ASP A 321 -6.58 5.92 -27.87
CA ASP A 321 -5.94 6.69 -26.80
C ASP A 321 -6.85 6.74 -25.56
N ILE A 322 -8.16 6.96 -25.73
CA ILE A 322 -9.14 6.93 -24.63
C ILE A 322 -9.25 5.54 -24.00
N VAL A 323 -9.31 4.47 -24.81
CA VAL A 323 -9.31 3.09 -24.29
C VAL A 323 -8.03 2.79 -23.52
N GLN A 324 -6.88 3.30 -23.95
CA GLN A 324 -5.62 3.18 -23.21
C GLN A 324 -5.71 3.87 -21.83
N VAL A 325 -6.37 5.03 -21.73
CA VAL A 325 -6.62 5.68 -20.43
C VAL A 325 -7.41 4.76 -19.51
N PHE A 326 -8.47 4.12 -20.00
CA PHE A 326 -9.28 3.19 -19.21
C PHE A 326 -8.50 1.93 -18.81
N ASN A 327 -7.59 1.45 -19.66
CA ASN A 327 -6.72 0.32 -19.34
C ASN A 327 -5.74 0.65 -18.20
N GLU A 328 -5.18 1.86 -18.16
CA GLU A 328 -4.33 2.31 -17.05
C GLU A 328 -5.14 2.49 -15.76
N LEU A 329 -6.32 3.11 -15.85
CA LEU A 329 -7.23 3.28 -14.71
C LEU A 329 -7.65 1.94 -14.10
N ARG A 330 -7.85 0.91 -14.92
CA ARG A 330 -8.21 -0.44 -14.47
C ARG A 330 -7.18 -1.06 -13.52
N GLN A 331 -5.90 -0.68 -13.66
CA GLN A 331 -4.84 -1.20 -12.79
C GLN A 331 -4.97 -0.62 -11.36
N CYS A 332 -5.52 0.60 -11.22
CA CYS A 332 -5.62 1.33 -9.96
C CYS A 332 -7.03 1.94 -9.79
N THR A 333 -8.06 1.11 -9.79
CA THR A 333 -9.45 1.58 -9.64
C THR A 333 -9.75 1.95 -8.19
N LEU A 334 -9.75 3.25 -7.88
CA LEU A 334 -10.22 3.79 -6.62
C LEU A 334 -11.54 4.52 -6.83
N TYR A 335 -12.56 4.19 -6.03
CA TYR A 335 -13.90 4.73 -6.23
C TYR A 335 -13.99 6.25 -6.10
N GLY A 336 -13.08 6.88 -5.33
CA GLY A 336 -13.00 8.34 -5.22
C GLY A 336 -12.70 9.05 -6.54
N LEU A 337 -12.07 8.36 -7.51
CA LEU A 337 -11.75 8.91 -8.83
C LEU A 337 -12.96 9.13 -9.73
N ARG A 338 -14.08 8.46 -9.45
CA ARG A 338 -15.25 8.38 -10.34
C ARG A 338 -15.68 9.74 -10.87
N VAL A 339 -15.87 10.71 -9.97
CA VAL A 339 -16.39 12.04 -10.36
C VAL A 339 -15.37 12.79 -11.23
N ALA A 340 -14.10 12.80 -10.83
CA ALA A 340 -13.05 13.50 -11.57
C ALA A 340 -12.83 12.90 -12.97
N VAL A 341 -12.79 11.57 -13.08
CA VAL A 341 -12.60 10.88 -14.36
C VAL A 341 -13.77 11.12 -15.30
N VAL A 342 -15.02 11.03 -14.81
CA VAL A 342 -16.22 11.33 -15.63
C VAL A 342 -16.17 12.77 -16.14
N THR A 343 -15.82 13.74 -15.29
CA THR A 343 -15.67 15.14 -15.68
C THR A 343 -14.60 15.32 -16.75
N HIS A 344 -13.41 14.71 -16.59
CA HIS A 344 -12.35 14.82 -17.59
C HIS A 344 -12.69 14.14 -18.91
N CYS A 345 -13.41 13.01 -18.90
CA CYS A 345 -13.91 12.39 -20.12
C CYS A 345 -14.94 13.29 -20.83
N TYR A 346 -15.82 13.95 -20.08
CA TYR A 346 -16.76 14.94 -20.62
C TYR A 346 -16.04 16.15 -21.24
N GLU A 347 -15.09 16.74 -20.51
CA GLU A 347 -14.26 17.85 -20.99
C GLU A 347 -13.50 17.47 -22.27
N CYS A 348 -12.91 16.28 -22.31
CA CYS A 348 -12.22 15.74 -23.48
C CYS A 348 -13.17 15.57 -24.68
N SER A 349 -14.36 15.05 -24.45
CA SER A 349 -15.38 14.88 -25.49
C SER A 349 -15.81 16.24 -26.06
N MET A 350 -16.11 17.22 -25.20
CA MET A 350 -16.47 18.58 -25.62
C MET A 350 -15.32 19.29 -26.35
N ALA A 351 -14.07 19.11 -25.91
CA ALA A 351 -12.91 19.66 -26.59
C ALA A 351 -12.74 19.05 -27.99
N SER A 352 -12.97 17.74 -28.13
CA SER A 352 -12.96 17.05 -29.44
C SER A 352 -14.05 17.59 -30.37
N LEU A 353 -15.26 17.88 -29.87
CA LEU A 353 -16.31 18.52 -30.66
C LEU A 353 -15.91 19.92 -31.13
N ASN A 354 -15.26 20.71 -30.29
CA ASN A 354 -14.77 22.04 -30.68
C ASN A 354 -13.68 21.95 -31.76
N LEU A 355 -12.84 20.92 -31.74
CA LEU A 355 -11.87 20.65 -32.81
C LEU A 355 -12.57 20.24 -34.12
N LEU A 356 -13.64 19.44 -34.05
CA LEU A 356 -14.43 19.10 -35.24
C LEU A 356 -15.12 20.34 -35.84
N ARG A 357 -15.68 21.23 -35.00
CA ARG A 357 -16.26 22.50 -35.45
C ARG A 357 -15.24 23.40 -36.13
N SER A 358 -14.00 23.46 -35.63
CA SER A 358 -12.95 24.26 -36.25
C SER A 358 -12.54 23.72 -37.63
N VAL A 359 -12.51 22.40 -37.79
CA VAL A 359 -12.29 21.72 -39.08
C VAL A 359 -13.41 22.04 -40.08
N LEU A 360 -14.68 21.96 -39.65
CA LEU A 360 -15.83 22.31 -40.49
C LEU A 360 -15.75 23.75 -41.00
N ALA A 361 -15.33 24.69 -40.13
CA ALA A 361 -15.21 26.10 -40.47
C ALA A 361 -14.04 26.44 -41.40
N GLN A 362 -12.95 25.66 -41.38
CA GLN A 362 -11.69 26.04 -42.04
C GLN A 362 -11.37 25.24 -43.32
N ASN A 363 -11.78 23.96 -43.40
CA ASN A 363 -11.17 23.02 -44.33
C ASN A 363 -12.15 22.36 -45.33
N LEU A 364 -13.46 22.49 -45.14
CA LEU A 364 -14.45 21.73 -45.90
C LEU A 364 -15.33 22.64 -46.76
N ARG A 365 -15.40 22.34 -48.07
CA ARG A 365 -16.32 23.01 -48.99
C ARG A 365 -17.72 22.40 -48.87
N PRO A 366 -18.79 23.19 -48.74
CA PRO A 366 -20.16 22.67 -48.71
C PRO A 366 -20.46 21.77 -49.91
N GLY A 367 -21.05 20.59 -49.67
CA GLY A 367 -21.46 19.63 -50.73
C GLY A 367 -20.33 18.78 -51.35
N SER A 368 -19.10 18.84 -50.82
CA SER A 368 -18.00 17.99 -51.30
C SER A 368 -18.09 16.56 -50.74
N PRO A 369 -17.51 15.54 -51.41
CA PRO A 369 -17.46 14.17 -50.87
C PRO A 369 -16.70 14.11 -49.53
N GLN A 370 -15.75 15.03 -49.30
CA GLN A 370 -15.02 15.15 -48.03
C GLN A 370 -15.96 15.59 -46.89
N THR A 371 -16.89 16.49 -47.20
CA THR A 371 -17.92 16.95 -46.26
C THR A 371 -18.87 15.82 -45.89
N ALA A 372 -19.23 14.93 -46.84
CA ALA A 372 -20.03 13.75 -46.52
C ALA A 372 -19.29 12.77 -45.60
N GLU A 373 -17.99 12.54 -45.82
CA GLU A 373 -17.16 11.70 -44.94
C GLU A 373 -16.92 12.36 -43.56
N PHE A 374 -16.85 13.69 -43.48
CA PHE A 374 -16.82 14.42 -42.21
C PHE A 374 -18.07 14.18 -41.36
N HIS A 375 -19.26 14.27 -41.97
CA HIS A 375 -20.51 13.99 -41.24
C HIS A 375 -20.61 12.53 -40.80
N LYS A 376 -20.08 11.58 -41.58
CA LYS A 376 -19.96 10.17 -41.14
C LYS A 376 -19.04 10.01 -39.94
N LEU A 377 -17.89 10.71 -39.91
CA LEU A 377 -17.01 10.74 -38.74
C LEU A 377 -17.76 11.27 -37.51
N CYS A 378 -18.52 12.37 -37.66
CA CYS A 378 -19.30 12.95 -36.58
C CYS A 378 -20.40 12.00 -36.07
N ARG A 379 -21.10 11.29 -36.97
CA ARG A 379 -22.06 10.23 -36.58
C ARG A 379 -21.37 9.09 -35.85
N ASN A 380 -20.23 8.59 -36.34
CA ASN A 380 -19.49 7.52 -35.66
C ASN A 380 -18.95 7.96 -34.28
N PHE A 381 -18.61 9.25 -34.12
CA PHE A 381 -18.27 9.81 -32.82
C PHE A 381 -19.47 9.75 -31.84
N ALA A 382 -20.65 10.20 -32.28
CA ALA A 382 -21.87 10.24 -31.46
C ALA A 382 -22.42 8.84 -31.15
N ASP A 383 -22.57 8.00 -32.18
CA ASP A 383 -23.32 6.74 -32.09
C ASP A 383 -22.47 5.57 -31.58
N ILE A 384 -21.14 5.70 -31.64
CA ILE A 384 -20.23 4.59 -31.34
C ILE A 384 -19.21 4.98 -30.26
N LEU A 385 -18.45 6.07 -30.45
CA LEU A 385 -17.41 6.44 -29.49
C LEU A 385 -18.02 6.87 -28.14
N MET A 386 -19.04 7.73 -28.12
CA MET A 386 -19.61 8.21 -26.85
C MET A 386 -20.25 7.07 -26.01
N PRO A 387 -21.08 6.17 -26.60
CA PRO A 387 -21.56 4.98 -25.88
C PRO A 387 -20.42 4.07 -25.41
N LEU A 388 -19.35 3.92 -26.20
CA LEU A 388 -18.18 3.14 -25.80
C LEU A 388 -17.50 3.73 -24.55
N VAL A 389 -17.29 5.05 -24.52
CA VAL A 389 -16.71 5.76 -23.36
C VAL A 389 -17.60 5.60 -22.13
N ALA A 390 -18.92 5.78 -22.28
CA ALA A 390 -19.88 5.59 -21.20
C ALA A 390 -19.86 4.15 -20.65
N ALA A 391 -19.84 3.14 -21.52
CA ALA A 391 -19.77 1.73 -21.13
C ALA A 391 -18.47 1.40 -20.36
N HIS A 392 -17.33 1.98 -20.74
CA HIS A 392 -16.07 1.80 -20.01
C HIS A 392 -16.11 2.46 -18.63
N LEU A 393 -16.69 3.66 -18.52
CA LEU A 393 -16.88 4.35 -17.23
C LEU A 393 -17.80 3.54 -16.29
N GLU A 394 -18.89 3.00 -16.82
CA GLU A 394 -19.80 2.13 -16.08
C GLU A 394 -19.12 0.81 -15.68
N ALA A 395 -18.31 0.21 -16.55
CA ALA A 395 -17.55 -0.99 -16.23
C ALA A 395 -16.50 -0.77 -15.12
N LEU A 396 -15.91 0.43 -15.05
CA LEU A 396 -14.88 0.76 -14.05
C LEU A 396 -15.46 1.15 -12.68
N PHE A 397 -16.55 1.93 -12.66
CA PHE A 397 -17.06 2.54 -11.42
C PHE A 397 -18.54 2.22 -11.12
N GLY A 398 -19.20 1.42 -11.97
CA GLY A 398 -20.61 1.03 -11.86
C GLY A 398 -21.58 2.11 -12.37
N ALA A 399 -22.89 1.84 -12.21
CA ALA A 399 -23.99 2.66 -12.73
C ALA A 399 -24.05 4.12 -12.24
N ALA A 400 -23.20 4.48 -11.27
CA ALA A 400 -23.07 5.84 -10.76
C ALA A 400 -22.11 6.71 -11.60
N ALA A 401 -21.39 6.11 -12.56
CA ALA A 401 -20.41 6.79 -13.42
C ALA A 401 -21.05 7.22 -14.75
N ARG A 402 -22.10 8.02 -14.66
CA ARG A 402 -22.90 8.41 -15.82
C ARG A 402 -22.23 9.55 -16.58
N LEU A 403 -21.85 9.28 -17.82
CA LEU A 403 -21.48 10.31 -18.79
C LEU A 403 -22.76 10.86 -19.43
N ASP A 404 -22.85 12.17 -19.58
CA ASP A 404 -23.97 12.84 -20.27
C ASP A 404 -23.85 12.70 -21.79
N VAL A 405 -24.04 11.48 -22.30
CA VAL A 405 -23.96 11.17 -23.73
C VAL A 405 -25.01 11.95 -24.50
N ASP A 406 -26.25 12.01 -24.00
CA ASP A 406 -27.35 12.71 -24.65
C ASP A 406 -27.05 14.22 -24.78
N GLY A 407 -26.52 14.85 -23.73
CA GLY A 407 -26.11 16.26 -23.77
C GLY A 407 -24.95 16.52 -24.74
N ILE A 408 -23.96 15.62 -24.80
CA ILE A 408 -22.86 15.71 -25.77
C ILE A 408 -23.40 15.59 -27.19
N VAL A 409 -24.23 14.60 -27.48
CA VAL A 409 -24.83 14.37 -28.82
C VAL A 409 -25.75 15.53 -29.21
N ALA A 410 -26.57 16.02 -28.28
CA ALA A 410 -27.42 17.18 -28.51
C ALA A 410 -26.60 18.44 -28.88
N SER A 411 -25.40 18.60 -28.32
CA SER A 411 -24.51 19.71 -28.68
C SER A 411 -23.94 19.61 -30.11
N MET A 412 -24.01 18.43 -30.75
CA MET A 412 -23.57 18.24 -32.13
C MET A 412 -24.61 18.67 -33.16
N VAL A 413 -25.88 18.84 -32.76
CA VAL A 413 -26.98 19.27 -33.65
C VAL A 413 -27.15 20.79 -33.56
N PRO A 414 -27.34 21.52 -34.69
CA PRO A 414 -27.39 21.04 -36.08
C PRO A 414 -26.04 21.06 -36.80
N ASP A 415 -24.98 21.57 -36.17
CA ASP A 415 -23.76 21.97 -36.86
C ASP A 415 -22.90 20.79 -37.38
N LEU A 416 -22.80 19.71 -36.60
CA LEU A 416 -21.95 18.54 -36.89
C LEU A 416 -22.75 17.32 -37.35
N ILE A 417 -24.03 17.25 -36.98
CA ILE A 417 -24.97 16.20 -37.38
C ILE A 417 -26.21 16.89 -37.95
N GLU A 418 -26.46 16.66 -39.24
CA GLU A 418 -27.69 17.11 -39.89
C GLU A 418 -28.90 16.42 -39.24
N ASP A 419 -29.88 17.21 -38.82
CA ASP A 419 -31.16 16.75 -38.28
C ASP A 419 -31.87 15.98 -39.40
N ILE A 420 -31.92 14.66 -39.29
CA ILE A 420 -32.69 13.84 -40.23
C ILE A 420 -34.16 14.11 -39.88
N GLN A 421 -34.77 15.10 -40.54
CA GLN A 421 -36.22 15.12 -40.64
C GLN A 421 -36.65 13.77 -41.22
N PRO A 422 -37.62 13.06 -40.61
CA PRO A 422 -38.11 11.83 -41.18
C PRO A 422 -38.69 12.16 -42.56
N VAL A 423 -37.99 11.72 -43.61
CA VAL A 423 -38.49 11.80 -44.98
C VAL A 423 -39.78 11.01 -45.00
N GLU A 424 -40.91 11.72 -45.16
CA GLU A 424 -42.20 11.11 -45.43
C GLU A 424 -42.04 10.15 -46.61
N ALA A 425 -42.30 8.87 -46.35
CA ALA A 425 -42.29 7.86 -47.39
C ALA A 425 -43.39 8.22 -48.41
N GLU A 426 -42.99 8.60 -49.61
CA GLU A 426 -43.92 8.72 -50.74
C GLU A 426 -44.59 7.36 -51.00
N PRO A 427 -45.91 7.33 -51.24
CA PRO A 427 -46.64 6.08 -51.44
C PRO A 427 -46.29 5.51 -52.81
N VAL A 428 -45.69 4.31 -52.82
CA VAL A 428 -45.51 3.52 -54.04
C VAL A 428 -46.89 3.12 -54.56
N VAL A 429 -47.27 3.70 -55.69
CA VAL A 429 -48.49 3.38 -56.45
C VAL A 429 -48.37 1.96 -56.98
N ALA A 430 -49.33 1.12 -56.60
CA ALA A 430 -49.53 -0.21 -57.17
C ALA A 430 -50.20 -0.10 -58.54
N GLU A 431 -49.61 -0.70 -59.58
CA GLU A 431 -50.33 -1.05 -60.79
C GLU A 431 -50.08 -2.50 -61.22
N HIS A 432 -51.21 -3.22 -61.23
CA HIS A 432 -51.61 -4.30 -62.14
C HIS A 432 -50.96 -5.69 -62.01
N ALA A 433 -51.70 -6.52 -61.27
CA ALA A 433 -51.84 -7.96 -61.48
C ALA A 433 -52.72 -8.28 -62.71
N ALA A 434 -52.31 -9.29 -63.47
CA ALA A 434 -53.17 -10.20 -64.23
C ALA A 434 -52.46 -11.58 -64.21
N ALA A 435 -52.90 -12.51 -63.35
CA ALA A 435 -53.85 -13.61 -63.66
C ALA A 435 -53.21 -14.67 -64.59
N LEU A 436 -53.09 -15.98 -64.33
CA LEU A 436 -53.71 -17.02 -63.47
C LEU A 436 -52.92 -18.35 -63.79
N PRO A 437 -53.24 -19.56 -63.26
CA PRO A 437 -53.88 -19.96 -62.00
C PRO A 437 -53.15 -21.08 -61.22
N ASP A 438 -53.56 -21.24 -59.96
CA ASP A 438 -53.32 -22.36 -59.05
C ASP A 438 -54.06 -23.67 -59.43
N THR A 439 -53.51 -24.80 -58.98
CA THR A 439 -54.13 -25.92 -58.20
C THR A 439 -53.67 -27.33 -58.60
N GLU A 440 -52.76 -27.90 -57.77
CA GLU A 440 -52.76 -29.22 -57.07
C GLU A 440 -53.33 -30.54 -57.71
N PRO A 441 -53.09 -31.76 -57.16
CA PRO A 441 -51.99 -32.31 -56.32
C PRO A 441 -51.57 -33.78 -56.68
N ALA A 442 -50.69 -34.35 -55.85
CA ALA A 442 -50.60 -35.78 -55.43
C ALA A 442 -49.72 -36.82 -56.20
N ALA A 443 -48.76 -37.36 -55.43
CA ALA A 443 -48.30 -38.75 -55.28
C ALA A 443 -47.86 -39.59 -56.51
N THR A 444 -46.72 -40.31 -56.38
CA THR A 444 -46.65 -41.79 -56.29
C THR A 444 -45.19 -42.29 -56.45
N GLU A 445 -44.68 -42.89 -55.37
CA GLU A 445 -43.80 -44.08 -55.23
C GLU A 445 -42.44 -44.28 -55.94
N LEU A 446 -41.67 -45.15 -55.26
CA LEU A 446 -40.50 -45.97 -55.63
C LEU A 446 -39.15 -45.26 -55.41
N GLY A 447 -38.22 -45.72 -54.58
CA GLY A 447 -38.05 -47.00 -53.91
C GLY A 447 -36.55 -47.36 -53.93
N VAL A 448 -35.96 -47.48 -52.74
CA VAL A 448 -34.86 -48.40 -52.34
C VAL A 448 -33.51 -48.30 -53.07
N GLU A 449 -32.43 -48.02 -52.30
CA GLU A 449 -31.26 -48.90 -52.06
C GLU A 449 -30.22 -48.12 -51.22
N GLN A 450 -30.04 -48.44 -49.94
CA GLN A 450 -29.09 -49.40 -49.32
C GLN A 450 -28.03 -48.65 -48.47
N SER A 451 -27.92 -49.15 -47.24
CA SER A 451 -27.17 -48.73 -46.04
C SER A 451 -25.67 -49.16 -46.04
N PRO A 452 -24.96 -49.26 -44.89
CA PRO A 452 -24.62 -48.28 -43.84
C PRO A 452 -23.09 -48.27 -43.51
N ALA A 453 -22.63 -47.37 -42.64
CA ALA A 453 -21.49 -47.65 -41.75
C ALA A 453 -21.57 -46.79 -40.48
N GLU A 454 -22.05 -47.42 -39.40
CA GLU A 454 -21.81 -47.01 -38.02
C GLU A 454 -20.37 -47.31 -37.60
N ILE A 455 -19.94 -46.65 -36.53
CA ILE A 455 -18.99 -47.02 -35.44
C ILE A 455 -18.42 -45.66 -34.99
N GLY A 456 -18.55 -45.15 -33.78
CA GLY A 456 -18.81 -45.75 -32.47
C GLY A 456 -18.00 -44.90 -31.48
N VAL A 457 -18.69 -44.26 -30.54
CA VAL A 457 -18.08 -43.52 -29.40
C VAL A 457 -17.40 -44.54 -28.47
N PRO A 458 -16.34 -44.16 -27.74
CA PRO A 458 -16.55 -44.04 -26.30
C PRO A 458 -15.83 -42.84 -25.65
N ALA A 459 -16.46 -42.38 -24.58
CA ALA A 459 -15.94 -41.45 -23.58
C ALA A 459 -14.98 -42.13 -22.59
N ALA A 460 -14.14 -41.31 -21.94
CA ALA A 460 -13.43 -41.46 -20.65
C ALA A 460 -12.07 -40.74 -20.78
N GLU A 461 -11.45 -40.06 -19.82
CA GLU A 461 -11.66 -39.75 -18.40
C GLU A 461 -10.63 -38.65 -18.07
N ALA A 462 -10.92 -37.79 -17.09
CA ALA A 462 -9.94 -36.90 -16.45
C ALA A 462 -8.99 -37.72 -15.53
N PRO A 463 -7.85 -37.18 -15.05
CA PRO A 463 -7.80 -35.96 -14.24
C PRO A 463 -7.02 -34.80 -14.86
#